data_AF-A0AA96S787-F1
#
_entry.id   AF-A0AA96S787-F1
#
_cell.length_a   1.000
_cell.length_b   1.000
_cell.length_c   1.000
_cell.angle_alpha   90.00
_cell.angle_beta   90.00
_cell.angle_gamma   90.00
#
_symmetry.space_group_name_H-M   'P 1'
#
loop_
_entity.id
_entity.type
_entity.pdbx_description
1 polymer ?
#
loop_
_entity_poly.entity_id
_entity_poly.type
_entity_poly.pdbx_seq_one_letter_code
_entity_poly.pdbx_strand_id
1 'polypeptide(L)'
;MSTTNDSIQTKMENIFNNTCGTWQNCTESTIQLFLEQCLENNIDPQFCMSWVEQHKSEISDWQDVSKVSLDWVNEHTSTGSPVSFSE
;
A
#
# COMPACT_ATOMS: atom_id res chain seq x y z
N MET A 1 22.11 -16.92 -0.19
CA MET A 1 21.26 -16.49 0.94
C MET A 1 20.65 -15.16 0.55
N SER A 2 19.33 -15.07 0.68
CA SER A 2 18.40 -14.07 0.11
C SER A 2 18.94 -12.64 0.05
N THR A 3 18.99 -12.04 -1.14
CA THR A 3 19.51 -10.67 -1.36
C THR A 3 18.53 -9.77 -2.12
N THR A 4 17.37 -10.30 -2.52
CA THR A 4 16.42 -9.58 -3.37
C THR A 4 15.30 -8.89 -2.57
N ASN A 5 14.83 -9.55 -1.49
CA ASN A 5 13.69 -9.07 -0.70
C ASN A 5 14.03 -7.84 0.16
N ASP A 6 15.24 -7.78 0.74
CA ASP A 6 15.69 -6.62 1.52
C ASP A 6 15.70 -5.33 0.68
N SER A 7 15.98 -5.44 -0.63
CA SER A 7 16.03 -4.26 -1.52
C SER A 7 14.64 -3.68 -1.81
N ILE A 8 13.62 -4.53 -1.94
CA ILE A 8 12.25 -4.10 -2.21
C ILE A 8 11.64 -3.52 -0.94
N GLN A 9 11.85 -4.18 0.20
CA GLN A 9 11.37 -3.67 1.48
C GLN A 9 11.99 -2.31 1.80
N THR A 10 13.31 -2.14 1.64
CA THR A 10 13.97 -0.85 1.87
C THR A 10 13.41 0.27 0.97
N LYS A 11 13.10 -0.04 -0.29
CA LYS A 11 12.47 0.93 -1.20
C LYS A 11 11.07 1.30 -0.73
N MET A 12 10.25 0.32 -0.36
CA MET A 12 8.90 0.52 0.14
C MET A 12 8.90 1.35 1.43
N GLU A 13 9.79 1.06 2.38
CA GLU A 13 9.94 1.85 3.62
C GLU A 13 10.32 3.30 3.33
N ASN A 14 11.23 3.54 2.36
CA ASN A 14 11.56 4.89 1.93
C ASN A 14 10.36 5.60 1.29
N ILE A 15 9.60 4.92 0.43
CA ILE A 15 8.39 5.48 -0.18
C ILE A 15 7.37 5.82 0.90
N PHE A 16 7.15 4.92 1.86
CA PHE A 16 6.26 5.14 3.00
C PHE A 16 6.66 6.37 3.81
N ASN A 17 7.95 6.49 4.15
CA ASN A 17 8.46 7.64 4.90
C ASN A 17 8.35 8.96 4.09
N ASN A 18 8.45 8.91 2.77
CA ASN A 18 8.30 10.10 1.92
C ASN A 18 6.84 10.53 1.72
N THR A 19 5.87 9.61 1.90
CA THR A 19 4.45 9.84 1.63
C THR A 19 3.65 9.97 2.92
N CYS A 20 3.49 8.88 3.66
CA CYS A 20 2.82 8.88 4.97
C CYS A 20 3.70 9.49 6.07
N GLY A 21 5.02 9.30 6.01
CA GLY A 21 5.98 9.76 7.03
C GLY A 21 5.91 8.97 8.33
N THR A 22 4.73 8.86 8.91
CA THR A 22 4.44 8.02 10.08
C THR A 22 3.12 7.28 9.88
N TRP A 23 2.93 6.16 10.60
CA TRP A 23 1.68 5.40 10.57
C TRP A 23 0.46 6.24 10.93
N GLN A 24 0.58 7.11 11.93
CA GLN A 24 -0.51 7.99 12.37
C GLN A 24 -0.88 9.06 11.34
N ASN A 25 0.05 9.46 10.46
CA ASN A 25 -0.19 10.41 9.37
C ASN A 25 -0.59 9.71 8.07
N CYS A 26 -0.69 8.38 8.06
CA CYS A 26 -1.09 7.63 6.90
C CYS A 26 -2.62 7.68 6.74
N THR A 27 -3.08 8.72 6.05
CA THR A 27 -4.47 9.02 5.71
C THR A 27 -4.82 8.54 4.29
N GLU A 28 -6.08 8.66 3.89
CA GLU A 28 -6.58 8.35 2.54
C GLU A 28 -5.73 8.97 1.42
N SER A 29 -5.37 10.25 1.54
CA SER A 29 -4.58 10.93 0.50
C SER A 29 -3.13 10.44 0.45
N THR A 30 -2.51 10.22 1.62
CA THR A 30 -1.10 9.81 1.69
C THR A 30 -0.92 8.34 1.31
N ILE A 31 -1.91 7.47 1.61
CA ILE A 31 -1.84 6.07 1.22
C ILE A 31 -1.99 5.91 -0.30
N GLN A 32 -2.82 6.72 -0.95
CA GLN A 32 -2.89 6.74 -2.41
C GLN A 32 -1.54 7.15 -3.04
N LEU A 33 -0.90 8.20 -2.51
CA LEU A 33 0.44 8.60 -2.95
C LEU A 33 1.48 7.50 -2.72
N PHE A 34 1.39 6.79 -1.59
CA PHE A 34 2.24 5.63 -1.30
C PHE A 34 2.09 4.53 -2.36
N LEU A 35 0.84 4.17 -2.71
CA LEU A 35 0.55 3.13 -3.70
C LEU A 35 0.96 3.54 -5.11
N GLU A 36 0.76 4.81 -5.48
CA GLU A 36 1.23 5.38 -6.74
C GLU A 36 2.76 5.27 -6.85
N GLN A 37 3.48 5.71 -5.81
CA GLN A 37 4.93 5.63 -5.77
C GLN A 37 5.44 4.18 -5.76
N CYS A 38 4.74 3.26 -5.10
CA CYS A 38 5.03 1.83 -5.22
C CYS A 38 4.97 1.38 -6.68
N LEU A 39 3.88 1.70 -7.38
CA LEU A 39 3.67 1.35 -8.77
C LEU A 39 4.76 1.94 -9.68
N GLU A 40 5.08 3.24 -9.51
CA GLU A 40 6.14 3.93 -10.26
C GLU A 40 7.53 3.30 -10.03
N ASN A 41 7.78 2.78 -8.83
CA ASN A 41 9.02 2.08 -8.48
C ASN A 41 9.02 0.60 -8.86
N ASN A 42 8.05 0.14 -9.66
CA ASN A 42 7.86 -1.25 -10.07
C ASN A 42 7.65 -2.20 -8.87
N ILE A 43 7.02 -1.71 -7.81
CA ILE A 43 6.60 -2.48 -6.65
C ILE A 43 5.09 -2.67 -6.75
N ASP A 44 4.64 -3.91 -6.57
CA ASP A 44 3.22 -4.22 -6.66
C ASP A 44 2.43 -3.51 -5.54
N PRO A 45 1.38 -2.72 -5.87
CA PRO A 45 0.59 -2.03 -4.86
C PRO A 45 -0.13 -2.95 -3.87
N GLN A 46 -0.54 -4.17 -4.27
CA GLN A 46 -1.08 -5.17 -3.33
C GLN A 46 -0.01 -5.66 -2.36
N PHE A 47 1.24 -5.81 -2.83
CA PHE A 47 2.36 -6.13 -1.95
C PHE A 47 2.59 -5.00 -0.93
N CYS A 48 2.58 -3.74 -1.39
CA CYS A 48 2.66 -2.58 -0.52
C CYS A 48 1.53 -2.55 0.52
N MET A 49 0.29 -2.84 0.13
CA MET A 49 -0.84 -2.93 1.06
C MET A 49 -0.72 -4.05 2.08
N SER A 50 -0.23 -5.23 1.66
CA SER A 50 0.00 -6.36 2.55
C SER A 50 1.06 -6.05 3.62
N TRP A 51 1.99 -5.15 3.32
CA TRP A 51 2.96 -4.65 4.29
C TRP A 51 2.34 -3.63 5.26
N VAL A 52 1.60 -2.65 4.74
CA VAL A 52 0.92 -1.63 5.56
C VAL A 52 -0.10 -2.28 6.51
N GLU A 53 -0.82 -3.31 6.06
CA GLU A 53 -1.81 -4.02 6.89
C GLU A 53 -1.19 -4.61 8.17
N GLN A 54 0.08 -4.99 8.15
CA GLN A 54 0.79 -5.48 9.34
C GLN A 54 0.89 -4.41 10.44
N HIS A 55 0.80 -3.14 10.07
CA HIS A 55 0.86 -1.97 10.94
C HIS A 55 -0.50 -1.28 11.12
N LYS A 56 -1.60 -1.94 10.75
CA LYS A 56 -2.96 -1.37 10.84
C LYS A 56 -3.36 -0.86 12.22
N SER A 57 -2.77 -1.39 13.29
CA SER A 57 -3.00 -0.92 14.66
C SER A 57 -2.40 0.45 14.97
N GLU A 58 -1.44 0.90 14.17
CA GLU A 58 -0.75 2.19 14.32
C GLU A 58 -1.34 3.28 13.40
N ILE A 59 -2.18 2.88 12.45
CA ILE A 59 -2.83 3.76 11.48
C ILE A 59 -4.18 4.21 12.04
N SER A 60 -4.37 5.51 12.13
CA SER A 60 -5.68 6.09 12.46
C SER A 60 -6.63 5.88 11.30
N ASP A 61 -7.91 5.60 11.59
CA ASP A 61 -8.93 5.43 10.56
C ASP A 61 -8.58 4.35 9.52
N TRP A 62 -7.94 3.26 9.97
CA TRP A 62 -7.52 2.14 9.12
C TRP A 62 -8.66 1.60 8.23
N GLN A 63 -9.91 1.60 8.70
CA GLN A 63 -11.05 1.16 7.87
C GLN A 63 -11.21 2.00 6.60
N ASP A 64 -11.11 3.32 6.70
CA ASP A 64 -11.23 4.21 5.55
C ASP A 64 -9.97 4.15 4.68
N VAL A 65 -8.79 4.17 5.29
CA VAL A 65 -7.49 4.02 4.60
C VAL A 65 -7.44 2.73 3.79
N SER A 66 -7.78 1.60 4.39
CA SER A 66 -7.76 0.29 3.72
C SER A 66 -8.76 0.19 2.59
N LYS A 67 -9.97 0.77 2.75
CA LYS A 67 -10.97 0.84 1.69
C LYS A 67 -10.49 1.64 0.50
N VAL A 68 -10.07 2.89 0.74
CA VAL A 68 -9.57 3.79 -0.32
C VAL A 68 -8.38 3.19 -1.06
N SER A 69 -7.51 2.50 -0.32
CA SER A 69 -6.38 1.79 -0.90
C SER A 69 -6.83 0.65 -1.81
N LEU A 70 -7.76 -0.19 -1.37
CA LEU A 70 -8.29 -1.29 -2.18
C LEU A 70 -8.96 -0.79 -3.45
N ASP A 71 -9.78 0.26 -3.36
CA ASP A 71 -10.38 0.93 -4.51
C ASP A 71 -9.29 1.42 -5.49
N TRP A 72 -8.29 2.15 -4.98
CA TRP A 72 -7.19 2.66 -5.81
C TRP A 72 -6.43 1.52 -6.51
N VAL A 73 -6.09 0.44 -5.79
CA VAL A 73 -5.36 -0.67 -6.39
C VAL A 73 -6.20 -1.36 -7.47
N ASN A 74 -7.50 -1.53 -7.26
CA ASN A 74 -8.40 -2.11 -8.27
C ASN A 74 -8.51 -1.22 -9.52
N GLU A 75 -8.45 0.10 -9.39
CA GLU A 75 -8.49 1.03 -10.51
C GLU A 75 -7.17 1.10 -11.27
N HIS A 76 -6.04 1.06 -10.56
CA HIS A 76 -4.70 1.33 -11.13
C HIS A 76 -3.92 0.08 -11.52
N THR A 77 -4.24 -1.06 -10.92
CA THR A 77 -3.66 -2.34 -11.33
C THR A 77 -4.69 -3.08 -12.15
N SER A 78 -4.35 -3.40 -13.41
CA SER A 78 -5.15 -4.31 -14.25
C SER A 78 -5.05 -5.75 -13.76
N THR A 79 -5.20 -5.99 -12.46
CA THR A 79 -5.54 -7.30 -11.93
C THR A 79 -6.96 -7.59 -12.39
N GLY A 80 -7.09 -8.10 -13.62
CA GLY A 80 -8.33 -8.55 -14.24
C GLY A 80 -8.95 -9.74 -13.50
N SER A 81 -9.38 -9.52 -12.27
CA SER A 81 -10.19 -10.45 -11.51
C SER A 81 -11.32 -9.62 -10.89
N PRO A 82 -12.57 -9.80 -11.35
CA PRO A 82 -13.70 -9.20 -10.65
C PRO A 82 -13.64 -9.72 -9.21
N VAL A 83 -13.50 -8.81 -8.25
CA VAL A 83 -13.71 -9.13 -6.85
C VAL A 83 -15.20 -9.44 -6.72
N SER A 84 -15.55 -10.72 -6.92
CA SER A 84 -16.89 -11.21 -6.67
C SER A 84 -17.05 -11.20 -5.15
N PHE A 85 -17.62 -10.12 -4.62
CA PHE A 85 -18.21 -10.14 -3.29
C PHE A 85 -19.35 -11.15 -3.35
N SER A 86 -19.09 -12.38 -2.91
CA SER A 86 -20.19 -13.27 -2.53
C SER A 86 -20.69 -12.81 -1.17
N GLU A 87 -21.96 -12.39 -1.18
CA GLU A 87 -22.83 -12.07 -0.05
C GLU A 87 -23.02 -13.25 0.92
#